data_AF-A0A1H9TQP4-F1
#
_entry.id   AF-A0A1H9TQP4-F1
#
_cell.length_a   1.000
_cell.length_b   1.000
_cell.length_c   1.000
_cell.angle_alpha   90.00
_cell.angle_beta   90.00
_cell.angle_gamma   90.00
#
_symmetry.space_group_name_H-M   'P 1'
#
loop_
_entity.id
_entity.type
_entity.pdbx_description
1 polymer ?
#
loop_
_entity_poly.entity_id
_entity_poly.type
_entity_poly.pdbx_seq_one_letter_code
_entity_poly.pdbx_strand_id
1 'polypeptide(L)'
;MDIITAKMIKEYSESHKKEIESLLPELVKKLVIASNTEVRNHRFPAGDDIWSPGYDGIVYSEKETTYVSSGCSVWEFGTNNSTLDKIEADYKKRTENSLGVEKKQTVFYLVTSKIWAYNTTITQWEKYHKDWKQVKVYDAVILADWINSEPTVCAWFLAQINKTELYSFFTVEKAWDKFSKRTSPLMVTELFLATREEKIADFMKRLEEDTHHIIVKSYTRVDALGFVLSLLKDKDNYSENVIVVENEVTLKKLMEISKNQVFILMFNYEGELINDNNRIIICTNNEAVSLKDAIQLDILPKHAYETALKNMGLSDGDVYDIYCFTHGNLRALIRKIPGNYIENKPDWADKDSIDALAPLVFMRTINVDMDKYIVEKLSEKSFEEILNIYNKLSRIEDAPLKKVCNRFVIVNYEEAWDVLGLASNQLYYNNLINLIKSFSNIIRTNQTQYIRSFKDFDRILRNLFLNLVYYSYEISYDIKLICTQNPGHIFMN
;
A
#
# COMPACT_ATOMS: atom_id res chain seq x y z
N MET A 1 0.61 -19.84 20.13
CA MET A 1 2.01 -19.35 20.23
C MET A 1 1.91 -17.86 20.40
N ASP A 2 2.48 -17.32 21.48
CA ASP A 2 2.30 -15.91 21.85
C ASP A 2 3.18 -15.01 20.97
N ILE A 3 2.61 -13.93 20.41
CA ILE A 3 3.34 -12.95 19.59
C ILE A 3 4.21 -12.07 20.49
N ILE A 4 3.61 -11.54 21.56
CA ILE A 4 4.32 -10.82 22.62
C ILE A 4 4.55 -11.77 23.78
N THR A 5 5.78 -11.80 24.30
CA THR A 5 6.10 -12.56 25.51
C THR A 5 6.40 -11.62 26.66
N ALA A 6 6.17 -12.08 27.89
CA ALA A 6 6.55 -11.33 29.10
C ALA A 6 8.04 -10.95 29.11
N LYS A 7 8.89 -11.81 28.54
CA LYS A 7 10.33 -11.57 28.37
C LYS A 7 10.60 -10.37 27.45
N MET A 8 9.87 -10.23 26.34
CA MET A 8 10.00 -9.09 25.43
C MET A 8 9.64 -7.77 26.12
N ILE A 9 8.53 -7.74 26.87
CA ILE A 9 8.10 -6.56 27.62
C ILE A 9 9.16 -6.18 28.66
N LYS A 10 9.67 -7.18 29.40
CA LYS A 10 10.73 -6.98 30.39
C LYS A 10 12.01 -6.43 29.77
N GLU A 11 12.53 -7.05 28.70
CA GLU A 11 13.77 -6.64 28.02
C GLU A 11 13.67 -5.23 27.44
N TYR A 12 12.53 -4.89 26.82
CA TYR A 12 12.29 -3.54 26.33
C TYR A 12 12.25 -2.53 27.49
N SER A 13 11.56 -2.87 28.59
CA SER A 13 11.50 -2.02 29.79
C SER A 13 12.87 -1.79 30.45
N GLU A 14 13.79 -2.75 30.36
CA GLU A 14 15.15 -2.62 30.89
C GLU A 14 16.04 -1.75 29.99
N SER A 15 15.85 -1.81 28.67
CA SER A 15 16.65 -1.08 27.69
C SER A 15 16.14 0.34 27.42
N HIS A 16 14.84 0.62 27.61
CA HIS A 16 14.18 1.88 27.22
C HIS A 16 13.33 2.45 28.37
N LYS A 17 13.94 2.66 29.54
CA LYS A 17 13.22 3.01 30.79
C LYS A 17 12.31 4.25 30.69
N LYS A 18 12.76 5.32 30.05
CA LYS A 18 11.95 6.56 29.90
C LYS A 18 10.78 6.38 28.93
N GLU A 19 10.98 5.63 27.86
CA GLU A 19 9.94 5.40 26.85
C GLU A 19 8.81 4.52 27.42
N ILE A 20 9.17 3.46 28.16
CA ILE A 20 8.18 2.55 28.75
C ILE A 20 7.33 3.22 29.85
N GLU A 21 7.85 4.25 30.52
CA GLU A 21 7.09 5.04 31.51
C GLU A 21 5.92 5.78 30.88
N SER A 22 6.09 6.32 29.66
CA SER A 22 4.98 6.90 28.89
C SER A 22 4.16 5.87 28.13
N LEU A 23 4.79 4.79 27.65
CA LEU A 23 4.16 3.82 26.77
C LEU A 23 3.22 2.87 27.52
N LEU A 24 3.52 2.50 28.76
CA LEU A 24 2.73 1.53 29.52
C LEU A 24 1.30 2.03 29.86
N PRO A 25 1.10 3.28 30.32
CA PRO A 25 -0.24 3.84 30.47
C PRO A 25 -1.02 3.89 29.15
N GLU A 26 -0.37 4.28 28.05
CA GLU A 26 -0.99 4.33 26.72
C GLU A 26 -1.38 2.93 26.21
N LEU A 27 -0.51 1.95 26.43
CA LEU A 27 -0.77 0.55 26.12
C LEU A 27 -2.01 0.05 26.86
N VAL A 28 -2.11 0.29 28.17
CA VAL A 28 -3.26 -0.15 28.96
C VAL A 28 -4.53 0.63 28.60
N LYS A 29 -4.43 1.92 28.26
CA LYS A 29 -5.55 2.68 27.70
C LYS A 29 -6.11 1.99 26.45
N LYS A 30 -5.25 1.69 25.47
CA LYS A 30 -5.64 0.96 24.24
C LYS A 30 -6.19 -0.43 24.57
N LEU A 31 -5.57 -1.11 25.53
CA LEU A 31 -6.03 -2.28 26.30
C LEU A 31 -7.52 -2.28 26.59
N VAL A 32 -7.85 -1.31 27.44
CA VAL A 32 -9.17 -1.11 28.02
C VAL A 32 -10.20 -0.79 26.96
N ILE A 33 -9.87 0.05 25.97
CA ILE A 33 -10.80 0.46 24.92
C ILE A 33 -11.07 -0.70 23.95
N ALA A 34 -10.02 -1.41 23.50
CA ALA A 34 -10.14 -2.52 22.56
C ALA A 34 -10.93 -3.70 23.15
N SER A 35 -10.66 -4.04 24.41
CA SER A 35 -11.26 -5.21 25.06
C SER A 35 -12.65 -4.98 25.66
N ASN A 36 -13.17 -3.75 25.65
CA ASN A 36 -14.41 -3.42 26.35
C ASN A 36 -15.24 -2.32 25.66
N THR A 37 -16.36 -2.73 25.05
CA THR A 37 -17.29 -1.82 24.35
C THR A 37 -18.19 -0.99 25.29
N GLU A 38 -18.16 -1.21 26.60
CA GLU A 38 -19.05 -0.58 27.59
C GLU A 38 -18.28 0.33 28.58
N VAL A 39 -17.13 0.87 28.16
CA VAL A 39 -16.40 1.89 28.90
C VAL A 39 -17.12 3.23 28.76
N ARG A 40 -17.77 3.70 29.83
CA ARG A 40 -18.48 5.00 29.85
C ARG A 40 -17.52 6.19 29.86
N ASN A 41 -16.43 6.08 30.60
CA ASN A 41 -15.46 7.14 30.78
C ASN A 41 -14.11 6.55 31.18
N HIS A 42 -13.03 7.07 30.61
CA HIS A 42 -11.67 6.74 30.99
C HIS A 42 -10.80 8.00 30.98
N ARG A 43 -9.83 8.07 31.89
CA ARG A 43 -8.79 9.10 31.91
C ARG A 43 -7.45 8.43 32.15
N PHE A 44 -6.58 8.49 31.15
CA PHE A 44 -5.16 8.14 31.26
C PHE A 44 -4.36 9.38 30.80
N PRO A 45 -3.73 10.14 31.71
CA PRO A 45 -2.92 11.29 31.33
C PRO A 45 -1.77 10.87 30.39
N ALA A 46 -1.58 11.60 29.29
CA ALA A 46 -0.53 11.35 28.30
C ALA A 46 -0.03 12.68 27.71
N GLY A 47 1.17 12.68 27.13
CA GLY A 47 1.76 13.88 26.52
C GLY A 47 1.94 15.03 27.51
N ASP A 48 1.36 16.20 27.22
CA ASP A 48 1.51 17.40 28.05
C ASP A 48 0.72 17.35 29.39
N ASP A 49 -0.18 16.37 29.58
CA ASP A 49 -1.00 16.23 30.80
C ASP A 49 -0.35 15.34 31.89
N ILE A 50 0.88 14.86 31.68
CA ILE A 50 1.63 13.99 32.64
C ILE A 50 1.84 14.69 34.00
N TRP A 51 1.81 16.03 34.05
CA TRP A 51 1.99 16.82 35.27
C TRP A 51 0.71 16.97 36.12
N SER A 52 -0.45 16.53 35.63
CA SER A 52 -1.70 16.64 36.39
C SER A 52 -1.65 15.72 37.62
N PRO A 53 -1.76 16.25 38.86
CA PRO A 53 -1.82 15.42 40.05
C PRO A 53 -3.06 14.51 40.00
N GLY A 54 -2.88 13.21 40.24
CA GLY A 54 -3.97 12.23 40.12
C GLY A 54 -3.48 10.80 40.17
N TYR A 55 -4.37 9.87 39.82
CA TYR A 55 -4.02 8.50 39.43
C TYR A 55 -3.54 8.50 37.98
N ASP A 56 -2.70 7.54 37.63
CA ASP A 56 -2.21 7.39 36.25
C ASP A 56 -3.30 6.86 35.31
N GLY A 57 -4.35 6.25 35.86
CA GLY A 57 -5.54 5.87 35.11
C GLY A 57 -6.80 5.85 35.99
N ILE A 58 -7.93 6.25 35.43
CA ILE A 58 -9.26 6.09 36.04
C ILE A 58 -10.19 5.57 34.96
N VAL A 59 -10.90 4.47 35.22
CA VAL A 59 -11.81 3.82 34.26
C VAL A 59 -13.14 3.53 34.93
N TYR A 60 -14.22 3.89 34.26
CA TYR A 60 -15.59 3.51 34.62
C TYR A 60 -16.14 2.56 33.57
N SER A 61 -16.33 1.30 33.97
CA SER A 61 -16.89 0.25 33.11
C SER A 61 -18.25 -0.20 33.63
N GLU A 62 -19.24 -0.39 32.74
CA GLU A 62 -20.53 -0.97 33.14
C GLU A 62 -20.43 -2.48 33.38
N LYS A 63 -19.57 -3.16 32.60
CA LYS A 63 -19.44 -4.61 32.57
C LYS A 63 -18.03 -5.05 32.96
N GLU A 64 -17.94 -6.23 33.57
CA GLU A 64 -16.68 -6.88 33.84
C GLU A 64 -16.19 -7.65 32.60
N THR A 65 -14.93 -7.46 32.24
CA THR A 65 -14.19 -8.24 31.25
C THR A 65 -13.14 -9.09 31.95
N THR A 66 -12.40 -9.91 31.20
CA THR A 66 -11.27 -10.70 31.73
C THR A 66 -10.26 -9.82 32.48
N TYR A 67 -10.02 -8.59 32.01
CA TYR A 67 -8.97 -7.70 32.53
C TYR A 67 -9.50 -6.44 33.25
N VAL A 68 -10.74 -6.01 32.98
CA VAL A 68 -11.30 -4.77 33.54
C VAL A 68 -12.55 -5.08 34.36
N SER A 69 -12.53 -4.73 35.65
CA SER A 69 -13.69 -4.93 36.54
C SER A 69 -14.78 -3.88 36.31
N SER A 70 -16.02 -4.27 36.63
CA SER A 70 -17.17 -3.35 36.59
C SER A 70 -17.13 -2.30 37.71
N GLY A 71 -17.69 -1.14 37.42
CA GLY A 71 -17.69 0.04 38.29
C GLY A 71 -16.45 0.91 38.09
N CYS A 72 -16.09 1.64 39.15
CA CYS A 72 -14.91 2.51 39.16
C CYS A 72 -13.64 1.70 39.43
N SER A 73 -12.61 1.94 38.61
CA SER A 73 -11.25 1.45 38.85
C SER A 73 -10.23 2.58 38.71
N VAL A 74 -9.20 2.52 39.54
CA VAL A 74 -8.05 3.44 39.52
C VAL A 74 -6.78 2.64 39.29
N TRP A 75 -5.82 3.23 38.57
CA TRP A 75 -4.64 2.55 38.04
C TRP A 75 -3.38 3.34 38.39
N GLU A 76 -2.33 2.64 38.84
CA GLU A 76 -0.97 3.17 39.00
C GLU A 76 0.00 2.28 38.22
N PHE A 77 0.95 2.90 37.51
CA PHE A 77 1.94 2.20 36.68
C PHE A 77 3.34 2.31 37.28
N GLY A 78 4.04 1.18 37.32
CA GLY A 78 5.41 1.09 37.83
C GLY A 78 6.35 0.41 36.83
N THR A 79 7.47 1.05 36.52
CA THR A 79 8.53 0.51 35.64
C THR A 79 9.82 0.21 36.39
N ASN A 80 9.81 0.35 37.73
CA ASN A 80 10.99 0.21 38.59
C ASN A 80 11.53 -1.22 38.65
N ASN A 81 12.85 -1.34 38.90
CA ASN A 81 13.52 -2.64 39.04
C ASN A 81 13.08 -3.41 40.30
N SER A 82 12.74 -2.70 41.39
CA SER A 82 12.15 -3.30 42.60
C SER A 82 10.63 -3.21 42.54
N THR A 83 9.99 -4.16 41.87
CA THR A 83 8.55 -4.18 41.63
C THR A 83 7.76 -4.22 42.93
N LEU A 84 8.09 -5.11 43.89
CA LEU A 84 7.31 -5.27 45.12
C LEU A 84 7.32 -4.00 45.99
N ASP A 85 8.49 -3.41 46.24
CA ASP A 85 8.60 -2.19 47.07
C ASP A 85 7.79 -1.03 46.48
N LYS A 86 7.78 -0.91 45.15
CA LYS A 86 7.01 0.12 44.45
C LYS A 86 5.50 -0.12 44.56
N ILE A 87 5.07 -1.36 44.35
CA ILE A 87 3.66 -1.79 44.49
C ILE A 87 3.17 -1.53 45.93
N GLU A 88 3.96 -1.88 46.94
CA GLU A 88 3.63 -1.61 48.35
C GLU A 88 3.59 -0.11 48.66
N ALA A 89 4.55 0.66 48.14
CA ALA A 89 4.59 2.10 48.33
C ALA A 89 3.37 2.80 47.71
N ASP A 90 3.00 2.44 46.48
CA ASP A 90 1.85 3.01 45.79
C ASP A 90 0.53 2.59 46.45
N TYR A 91 0.42 1.32 46.88
CA TYR A 91 -0.69 0.85 47.69
C TYR A 91 -0.87 1.68 48.97
N LYS A 92 0.21 1.83 49.74
CA LYS A 92 0.19 2.59 51.00
C LYS A 92 -0.18 4.05 50.77
N LYS A 93 0.47 4.70 49.81
CA LYS A 93 0.25 6.11 49.44
C LYS A 93 -1.23 6.39 49.12
N ARG A 94 -1.85 5.55 48.28
CA ARG A 94 -3.26 5.75 47.87
C ARG A 94 -4.26 5.28 48.94
N THR A 95 -3.85 4.35 49.79
CA THR A 95 -4.68 3.94 50.93
C THR A 95 -4.74 5.04 52.00
N GLU A 96 -3.62 5.73 52.26
CA GLU A 96 -3.54 6.89 53.15
C GLU A 96 -4.25 8.11 52.56
N ASN A 97 -4.14 8.34 51.24
CA ASN A 97 -4.83 9.40 50.53
C ASN A 97 -5.44 8.91 49.22
N SER A 98 -6.74 8.65 49.23
CA SER A 98 -7.47 8.13 48.05
C SER A 98 -7.79 9.19 47.00
N LEU A 99 -7.38 10.45 47.20
CA LEU A 99 -7.71 11.57 46.31
C LEU A 99 -9.22 11.71 46.02
N GLY A 100 -10.06 11.39 47.03
CA GLY A 100 -11.51 11.59 46.96
C GLY A 100 -12.31 10.42 46.40
N VAL A 101 -11.68 9.31 45.97
CA VAL A 101 -12.43 8.10 45.59
C VAL A 101 -12.85 7.28 46.81
N GLU A 102 -14.03 6.65 46.73
CA GLU A 102 -14.52 5.74 47.78
C GLU A 102 -13.84 4.37 47.64
N LYS A 103 -12.83 4.12 48.49
CA LYS A 103 -11.99 2.91 48.44
C LYS A 103 -12.81 1.61 48.41
N LYS A 104 -13.87 1.51 49.23
CA LYS A 104 -14.71 0.30 49.34
C LYS A 104 -15.61 0.04 48.15
N GLN A 105 -15.74 0.99 47.21
CA GLN A 105 -16.48 0.83 45.96
C GLN A 105 -15.56 0.80 44.72
N THR A 106 -14.26 1.02 44.90
CA THR A 106 -13.28 1.19 43.80
C THR A 106 -12.30 0.02 43.75
N VAL A 107 -12.07 -0.52 42.55
CA VAL A 107 -11.01 -1.54 42.33
C VAL A 107 -9.69 -0.83 42.04
N PHE A 108 -8.64 -1.19 42.77
CA PHE A 108 -7.32 -0.58 42.61
C PHE A 108 -6.38 -1.50 41.82
N TYR A 109 -5.96 -1.06 40.64
CA TYR A 109 -5.03 -1.74 39.77
C TYR A 109 -3.61 -1.18 39.93
N LEU A 110 -2.66 -2.10 40.09
CA LEU A 110 -1.24 -1.80 40.18
C LEU A 110 -0.54 -2.57 39.05
N VAL A 111 -0.02 -1.85 38.07
CA VAL A 111 0.48 -2.44 36.82
C VAL A 111 1.99 -2.26 36.72
N THR A 112 2.69 -3.32 36.31
CA THR A 112 4.15 -3.34 36.17
C THR A 112 4.60 -4.01 34.88
N SER A 113 5.60 -3.43 34.23
CA SER A 113 6.26 -3.99 33.04
C SER A 113 7.26 -5.10 33.36
N LYS A 114 7.35 -5.54 34.63
CA LYS A 114 8.27 -6.60 35.08
C LYS A 114 7.51 -7.90 35.37
N ILE A 115 8.23 -9.01 35.30
CA ILE A 115 7.70 -10.33 35.70
C ILE A 115 7.69 -10.40 37.22
N TRP A 116 6.57 -10.81 37.81
CA TRP A 116 6.45 -11.02 39.25
C TRP A 116 7.21 -12.29 39.68
N ALA A 117 8.39 -12.12 40.28
CA ALA A 117 9.28 -13.21 40.66
C ALA A 117 9.60 -13.17 42.17
N TYR A 118 8.55 -13.25 43.02
CA TYR A 118 8.65 -13.22 44.47
C TYR A 118 8.03 -14.46 45.13
N ASN A 119 8.43 -14.75 46.37
CA ASN A 119 7.90 -15.89 47.13
C ASN A 119 6.40 -15.77 47.42
N THR A 120 5.91 -14.55 47.65
CA THR A 120 4.48 -14.26 47.76
C THR A 120 3.89 -14.16 46.36
N THR A 121 2.89 -14.96 46.04
CA THR A 121 2.23 -14.88 44.74
C THR A 121 1.36 -13.63 44.63
N ILE A 122 1.08 -13.15 43.41
CA ILE A 122 0.16 -12.02 43.17
C ILE A 122 -1.18 -12.24 43.90
N THR A 123 -1.80 -13.41 43.73
CA THR A 123 -3.09 -13.74 44.35
C THR A 123 -3.03 -13.73 45.88
N GLN A 124 -1.91 -14.18 46.47
CA GLN A 124 -1.72 -14.09 47.93
C GLN A 124 -1.63 -12.63 48.36
N TRP A 125 -0.81 -11.83 47.66
CA TRP A 125 -0.64 -10.41 47.94
C TRP A 125 -1.98 -9.66 47.85
N GLU A 126 -2.75 -9.84 46.77
CA GLU A 126 -4.07 -9.24 46.59
C GLU A 126 -5.05 -9.60 47.72
N LYS A 127 -5.01 -10.85 48.20
CA LYS A 127 -5.89 -11.32 49.28
C LYS A 127 -5.56 -10.71 50.65
N TYR A 128 -4.31 -10.34 50.88
CA TYR A 128 -3.89 -9.68 52.13
C TYR A 128 -4.29 -8.20 52.19
N HIS A 129 -4.48 -7.54 51.04
CA HIS A 129 -4.75 -6.10 50.94
C HIS A 129 -6.24 -5.82 50.73
N LYS A 130 -6.94 -5.46 51.81
CA LYS A 130 -8.42 -5.36 51.85
C LYS A 130 -8.98 -3.95 52.08
N ASP A 131 -8.14 -2.92 52.00
CA ASP A 131 -8.59 -1.54 52.24
C ASP A 131 -9.53 -1.03 51.14
N TRP A 132 -9.39 -1.58 49.94
CA TRP A 132 -10.17 -1.28 48.74
C TRP A 132 -11.27 -2.32 48.50
N LYS A 133 -12.19 -2.08 47.54
CA LYS A 133 -13.18 -3.08 47.10
C LYS A 133 -12.48 -4.37 46.69
N GLN A 134 -11.43 -4.20 45.88
CA GLN A 134 -10.51 -5.24 45.45
C GLN A 134 -9.21 -4.55 45.00
N VAL A 135 -8.09 -5.27 45.11
CA VAL A 135 -6.81 -4.87 44.52
C VAL A 135 -6.43 -5.90 43.47
N LYS A 136 -5.89 -5.44 42.33
CA LYS A 136 -5.39 -6.30 41.25
C LYS A 136 -3.96 -5.89 40.88
N VAL A 137 -3.06 -6.86 40.73
CA VAL A 137 -1.68 -6.60 40.28
C VAL A 137 -1.45 -7.23 38.91
N TYR A 138 -1.12 -6.41 37.91
CA TYR A 138 -0.84 -6.87 36.54
C TYR A 138 0.65 -6.78 36.25
N ASP A 139 1.28 -7.93 36.05
CA ASP A 139 2.70 -8.04 35.71
C ASP A 139 2.89 -8.24 34.20
N ALA A 140 4.15 -8.35 33.76
CA ALA A 140 4.48 -8.55 32.36
C ALA A 140 3.86 -9.82 31.75
N VAL A 141 3.54 -10.84 32.55
CA VAL A 141 2.90 -12.07 32.06
C VAL A 141 1.44 -11.78 31.73
N ILE A 142 0.69 -11.18 32.67
CA ILE A 142 -0.71 -10.80 32.44
C ILE A 142 -0.81 -9.78 31.29
N LEU A 143 0.11 -8.83 31.22
CA LEU A 143 0.16 -7.86 30.12
C LEU A 143 0.42 -8.55 28.78
N ALA A 144 1.35 -9.51 28.71
CA ALA A 144 1.59 -10.25 27.47
C ALA A 144 0.32 -10.99 27.01
N ASP A 145 -0.37 -11.68 27.92
CA ASP A 145 -1.62 -12.39 27.60
C ASP A 145 -2.68 -11.41 27.08
N TRP A 146 -2.85 -10.26 27.74
CA TRP A 146 -3.82 -9.23 27.33
C TRP A 146 -3.45 -8.63 25.97
N ILE A 147 -2.16 -8.35 25.71
CA ILE A 147 -1.72 -7.84 24.40
C ILE A 147 -2.00 -8.86 23.30
N ASN A 148 -1.71 -10.14 23.54
CA ASN A 148 -1.98 -11.18 22.55
C ASN A 148 -3.48 -11.40 22.32
N SER A 149 -4.34 -11.08 23.29
CA SER A 149 -5.79 -11.12 23.11
C SER A 149 -6.32 -9.94 22.30
N GLU A 150 -5.54 -8.86 22.15
CA GLU A 150 -5.91 -7.63 21.43
C GLU A 150 -4.96 -7.35 20.24
N PRO A 151 -5.19 -7.98 19.08
CA PRO A 151 -4.29 -8.00 17.93
C PRO A 151 -3.87 -6.63 17.39
N THR A 152 -4.78 -5.65 17.36
CA THR A 152 -4.43 -4.30 16.89
C THR A 152 -3.54 -3.56 17.88
N VAL A 153 -3.78 -3.78 19.18
CA VAL A 153 -2.91 -3.22 20.22
C VAL A 153 -1.57 -3.93 20.23
N CYS A 154 -1.54 -5.24 19.95
CA CYS A 154 -0.31 -6.00 19.69
C CYS A 154 0.46 -5.43 18.49
N ALA A 155 -0.22 -5.12 17.38
CA ALA A 155 0.36 -4.48 16.20
C ALA A 155 1.03 -3.15 16.55
N TRP A 156 0.26 -2.30 17.23
CA TRP A 156 0.71 -1.00 17.66
C TRP A 156 1.92 -1.13 18.59
N PHE A 157 1.87 -2.00 19.60
CA PHE A 157 2.96 -2.19 20.55
C PHE A 157 4.23 -2.71 19.88
N LEU A 158 4.14 -3.67 18.95
CA LEU A 158 5.27 -4.16 18.16
C LEU A 158 5.93 -3.06 17.33
N ALA A 159 5.13 -2.16 16.76
CA ALA A 159 5.61 -1.00 16.04
C ALA A 159 6.35 -0.02 16.95
N GLN A 160 5.90 0.18 18.20
CA GLN A 160 6.58 1.03 19.18
C GLN A 160 7.93 0.45 19.60
N ILE A 161 8.02 -0.88 19.79
CA ILE A 161 9.26 -1.53 20.27
C ILE A 161 10.21 -1.97 19.13
N ASN A 162 9.95 -1.56 17.87
CA ASN A 162 10.75 -1.91 16.68
C ASN A 162 11.01 -3.42 16.50
N LYS A 163 10.06 -4.30 16.89
CA LYS A 163 10.19 -5.78 16.77
C LYS A 163 9.41 -6.39 15.60
N THR A 164 9.16 -5.63 14.55
CA THR A 164 8.43 -6.06 13.34
C THR A 164 9.14 -7.13 12.50
N GLU A 165 10.32 -7.62 12.92
CA GLU A 165 11.13 -8.58 12.15
C GLU A 165 10.56 -10.01 12.12
N LEU A 166 9.64 -10.37 13.04
CA LEU A 166 9.04 -11.72 13.10
C LEU A 166 7.67 -11.83 12.38
N TYR A 167 7.01 -10.71 12.14
CA TYR A 167 5.66 -10.62 11.58
C TYR A 167 5.51 -9.33 10.78
N SER A 168 5.03 -9.42 9.53
CA SER A 168 4.96 -8.26 8.63
C SER A 168 3.53 -7.69 8.59
N PHE A 169 3.20 -6.85 9.56
CA PHE A 169 1.91 -6.17 9.65
C PHE A 169 2.04 -4.76 10.25
N PHE A 170 1.05 -3.91 10.00
CA PHE A 170 1.07 -2.48 10.32
C PHE A 170 -0.32 -1.99 10.73
N THR A 171 -0.37 -0.89 11.48
CA THR A 171 -1.56 -0.04 11.54
C THR A 171 -1.81 0.60 10.18
N VAL A 172 -3.04 1.07 9.92
CA VAL A 172 -3.39 1.74 8.65
C VAL A 172 -2.54 2.99 8.43
N GLU A 173 -2.35 3.81 9.46
CA GLU A 173 -1.51 5.02 9.41
C GLU A 173 -0.07 4.67 8.99
N LYS A 174 0.55 3.68 9.64
CA LYS A 174 1.92 3.26 9.32
C LYS A 174 2.03 2.65 7.91
N ALA A 175 1.00 1.90 7.49
CA ALA A 175 0.92 1.37 6.14
C ALA A 175 0.80 2.49 5.09
N TRP A 176 -0.03 3.50 5.34
CA TRP A 176 -0.15 4.69 4.48
C TRP A 176 1.15 5.48 4.41
N ASP A 177 1.82 5.70 5.53
CA ASP A 177 3.13 6.37 5.58
C ASP A 177 4.19 5.67 4.73
N LYS A 178 4.20 4.33 4.77
CA LYS A 178 5.10 3.52 3.94
C LYS A 178 4.67 3.55 2.46
N PHE A 179 3.38 3.45 2.21
CA PHE A 179 2.79 3.41 0.87
C PHE A 179 2.97 4.73 0.12
N SER A 180 2.72 5.87 0.76
CA SER A 180 2.86 7.21 0.16
C SER A 180 4.30 7.54 -0.23
N LYS A 181 5.28 6.97 0.47
CA LYS A 181 6.71 7.08 0.16
C LYS A 181 7.15 6.26 -1.05
N ARG A 182 6.25 5.60 -1.77
CA ARG A 182 6.58 4.93 -3.04
C ARG A 182 7.00 5.93 -4.13
N THR A 183 6.59 7.19 -4.03
CA THR A 183 7.06 8.29 -4.88
C THR A 183 7.80 9.36 -4.08
N SER A 184 8.56 10.19 -4.79
CA SER A 184 9.11 11.44 -4.30
C SER A 184 8.81 12.56 -5.31
N PRO A 185 7.93 13.54 -4.98
CA PRO A 185 7.28 13.78 -3.69
C PRO A 185 6.26 12.69 -3.26
N LEU A 186 5.84 12.72 -1.99
CA LEU A 186 4.93 11.73 -1.41
C LEU A 186 3.58 11.69 -2.12
N MET A 187 3.01 10.51 -2.31
CA MET A 187 1.64 10.38 -2.82
C MET A 187 0.66 11.01 -1.84
N VAL A 188 -0.30 11.77 -2.37
CA VAL A 188 -1.40 12.38 -1.61
C VAL A 188 -2.67 11.54 -1.73
N THR A 189 -3.58 11.68 -0.77
CA THR A 189 -4.84 10.92 -0.73
C THR A 189 -5.75 11.19 -1.92
N GLU A 190 -5.65 12.37 -2.51
CA GLU A 190 -6.46 12.84 -3.64
C GLU A 190 -6.19 12.04 -4.92
N LEU A 191 -5.01 11.42 -5.05
CA LEU A 191 -4.73 10.45 -6.11
C LEU A 191 -5.67 9.24 -6.05
N PHE A 192 -6.24 8.96 -4.88
CA PHE A 192 -7.03 7.75 -4.64
C PHE A 192 -8.49 8.04 -4.33
N LEU A 193 -8.82 9.21 -3.76
CA LEU A 193 -10.16 9.52 -3.26
C LEU A 193 -10.95 10.50 -4.14
N ALA A 194 -10.29 11.33 -4.95
CA ALA A 194 -10.98 12.35 -5.73
C ALA A 194 -11.99 11.74 -6.72
N THR A 195 -13.18 12.36 -6.83
CA THR A 195 -14.27 11.95 -7.75
C THR A 195 -14.87 10.56 -7.48
N ARG A 196 -14.64 9.99 -6.28
CA ARG A 196 -15.04 8.62 -5.90
C ARG A 196 -16.01 8.58 -4.72
N GLU A 197 -16.82 9.63 -4.53
CA GLU A 197 -17.74 9.78 -3.40
C GLU A 197 -18.70 8.59 -3.28
N GLU A 198 -19.24 8.09 -4.39
CA GLU A 198 -20.13 6.91 -4.41
C GLU A 198 -19.40 5.63 -3.98
N LYS A 199 -18.13 5.45 -4.40
CA LYS A 199 -17.32 4.26 -4.05
C LYS A 199 -16.91 4.30 -2.58
N ILE A 200 -16.64 5.50 -2.05
CA ILE A 200 -16.40 5.71 -0.63
C ILE A 200 -17.63 5.30 0.17
N ALA A 201 -18.83 5.76 -0.22
CA ALA A 201 -20.07 5.42 0.45
C ALA A 201 -20.36 3.90 0.42
N ASP A 202 -20.19 3.25 -0.75
CA ASP A 202 -20.36 1.79 -0.88
C ASP A 202 -19.37 1.01 -0.01
N PHE A 203 -18.10 1.42 0.03
CA PHE A 203 -17.10 0.79 0.89
C PHE A 203 -17.46 0.91 2.37
N MET A 204 -17.82 2.11 2.84
CA MET A 204 -18.18 2.32 4.24
C MET A 204 -19.43 1.51 4.62
N LYS A 205 -20.42 1.43 3.73
CA LYS A 205 -21.61 0.61 3.93
C LYS A 205 -21.24 -0.87 4.08
N ARG A 206 -20.42 -1.42 3.18
CA ARG A 206 -19.96 -2.83 3.26
C ARG A 206 -19.12 -3.10 4.51
N LEU A 207 -18.41 -2.08 5.01
CA LEU A 207 -17.66 -2.14 6.26
C LEU A 207 -18.56 -2.10 7.51
N GLU A 208 -19.78 -1.61 7.41
CA GLU A 208 -20.76 -1.68 8.51
C GLU A 208 -21.63 -2.94 8.45
N GLU A 209 -21.91 -3.44 7.25
CA GLU A 209 -22.62 -4.70 7.03
C GLU A 209 -21.80 -5.91 7.53
N ASP A 210 -22.46 -7.01 7.91
CA ASP A 210 -21.80 -8.26 8.34
C ASP A 210 -21.26 -9.08 7.16
N THR A 211 -20.44 -8.44 6.34
CA THR A 211 -19.77 -9.08 5.21
C THR A 211 -18.45 -9.71 5.65
N HIS A 212 -18.17 -10.95 5.23
CA HIS A 212 -16.93 -11.63 5.62
C HIS A 212 -15.71 -11.11 4.84
N HIS A 213 -15.93 -10.48 3.69
CA HIS A 213 -14.89 -9.92 2.85
C HIS A 213 -15.39 -8.71 2.05
N ILE A 214 -14.47 -7.81 1.73
CA ILE A 214 -14.70 -6.66 0.86
C ILE A 214 -13.63 -6.70 -0.23
N ILE A 215 -14.04 -6.69 -1.49
CA ILE A 215 -13.13 -6.69 -2.63
C ILE A 215 -13.13 -5.31 -3.25
N VAL A 216 -11.97 -4.68 -3.32
CA VAL A 216 -11.76 -3.41 -4.02
C VAL A 216 -10.93 -3.69 -5.27
N LYS A 217 -11.45 -3.29 -6.42
CA LYS A 217 -10.86 -3.59 -7.73
C LYS A 217 -10.63 -2.31 -8.50
N SER A 218 -9.44 -2.15 -9.09
CA SER A 218 -9.13 -1.01 -9.97
C SER A 218 -8.32 -1.44 -11.19
N TYR A 219 -7.91 -0.48 -12.02
CA TYR A 219 -6.98 -0.70 -13.12
C TYR A 219 -5.63 -1.23 -12.63
N THR A 220 -5.13 -0.67 -11.53
CA THR A 220 -3.93 -1.13 -10.83
C THR A 220 -4.25 -1.54 -9.41
N ARG A 221 -3.56 -2.56 -8.89
CA ARG A 221 -3.67 -2.95 -7.48
C ARG A 221 -3.13 -1.86 -6.56
N VAL A 222 -2.15 -1.09 -7.04
CA VAL A 222 -1.63 0.10 -6.35
C VAL A 222 -2.76 1.09 -6.07
N ASP A 223 -3.64 1.36 -7.04
CA ASP A 223 -4.78 2.27 -6.86
C ASP A 223 -5.81 1.72 -5.87
N ALA A 224 -6.18 0.44 -5.99
CA ALA A 224 -7.12 -0.21 -5.06
C ALA A 224 -6.59 -0.18 -3.60
N LEU A 225 -5.31 -0.49 -3.38
CA LEU A 225 -4.69 -0.45 -2.06
C LEU A 225 -4.59 0.98 -1.53
N GLY A 226 -4.16 1.93 -2.36
CA GLY A 226 -4.06 3.34 -1.99
C GLY A 226 -5.41 3.95 -1.62
N PHE A 227 -6.50 3.55 -2.29
CA PHE A 227 -7.88 3.93 -1.95
C PHE A 227 -8.25 3.47 -0.53
N VAL A 228 -8.05 2.19 -0.22
CA VAL A 228 -8.41 1.63 1.09
C VAL A 228 -7.59 2.27 2.20
N LEU A 229 -6.27 2.41 2.01
CA LEU A 229 -5.39 3.03 3.01
C LEU A 229 -5.73 4.52 3.22
N SER A 230 -5.97 5.26 2.13
CA SER A 230 -6.35 6.69 2.20
C SER A 230 -7.67 6.90 2.94
N LEU A 231 -8.64 6.00 2.75
CA LEU A 231 -9.96 6.11 3.35
C LEU A 231 -9.94 5.83 4.86
N LEU A 232 -9.10 4.89 5.30
CA LEU A 232 -9.10 4.39 6.67
C LEU A 232 -8.04 5.02 7.58
N LYS A 233 -7.02 5.70 7.04
CA LYS A 233 -5.92 6.25 7.85
C LYS A 233 -6.35 7.30 8.88
N ASP A 234 -7.39 8.09 8.59
CA ASP A 234 -7.86 9.20 9.44
C ASP A 234 -9.16 8.85 10.19
N LYS A 235 -9.50 7.55 10.28
CA LYS A 235 -10.74 7.09 10.89
C LYS A 235 -10.46 6.42 12.24
N ASP A 236 -10.49 7.23 13.30
CA ASP A 236 -10.22 6.80 14.68
C ASP A 236 -11.07 5.58 15.09
N ASN A 237 -12.35 5.54 14.70
CA ASN A 237 -13.28 4.45 15.03
C ASN A 237 -12.86 3.07 14.49
N TYR A 238 -12.00 3.02 13.48
CA TYR A 238 -11.52 1.76 12.87
C TYR A 238 -10.03 1.51 13.13
N SER A 239 -9.30 2.50 13.64
CA SER A 239 -7.86 2.41 13.88
C SER A 239 -7.47 1.27 14.85
N GLU A 240 -8.39 0.88 15.75
CA GLU A 240 -8.15 -0.13 16.79
C GLU A 240 -8.61 -1.55 16.40
N ASN A 241 -9.23 -1.74 15.23
CA ASN A 241 -9.70 -3.06 14.75
C ASN A 241 -9.25 -3.40 13.32
N VAL A 242 -8.42 -2.56 12.70
CA VAL A 242 -7.93 -2.76 11.33
C VAL A 242 -6.43 -3.02 11.33
N ILE A 243 -6.04 -4.14 10.72
CA ILE A 243 -4.66 -4.58 10.61
C ILE A 243 -4.27 -4.72 9.14
N VAL A 244 -3.18 -4.09 8.74
CA VAL A 244 -2.62 -4.20 7.39
C VAL A 244 -1.55 -5.29 7.38
N VAL A 245 -1.66 -6.29 6.50
CA VAL A 245 -0.79 -7.47 6.49
C VAL A 245 -0.01 -7.58 5.18
N GLU A 246 1.31 -7.79 5.26
CA GLU A 246 2.20 -7.84 4.08
C GLU A 246 2.40 -9.24 3.50
N ASN A 247 2.11 -10.32 4.24
CA ASN A 247 2.24 -11.68 3.71
C ASN A 247 1.23 -12.68 4.31
N GLU A 248 0.99 -13.75 3.56
CA GLU A 248 0.02 -14.79 3.90
C GLU A 248 0.38 -15.54 5.19
N VAL A 249 1.67 -15.74 5.46
CA VAL A 249 2.15 -16.41 6.68
C VAL A 249 1.73 -15.64 7.93
N THR A 250 1.87 -14.30 7.90
CA THR A 250 1.45 -13.42 8.99
C THR A 250 -0.07 -13.41 9.12
N LEU A 251 -0.80 -13.36 7.99
CA LEU A 251 -2.26 -13.40 7.98
C LEU A 251 -2.79 -14.65 8.69
N LYS A 252 -2.31 -15.84 8.32
CA LYS A 252 -2.75 -17.12 8.92
C LYS A 252 -2.54 -17.12 10.43
N LYS A 253 -1.37 -16.71 10.89
CA LYS A 253 -1.05 -16.64 12.33
C LYS A 253 -1.94 -15.65 13.08
N LEU A 254 -2.21 -14.47 12.50
CA LEU A 254 -3.08 -13.48 13.11
C LEU A 254 -4.51 -14.02 13.21
N MET A 255 -5.03 -14.66 12.16
CA MET A 255 -6.38 -15.23 12.16
C MET A 255 -6.58 -16.32 13.22
N GLU A 256 -5.54 -17.06 13.61
CA GLU A 256 -5.62 -18.07 14.69
C GLU A 256 -5.80 -17.46 16.08
N ILE A 257 -5.22 -16.28 16.33
CA ILE A 257 -5.20 -15.64 17.65
C ILE A 257 -6.21 -14.50 17.79
N SER A 258 -6.81 -14.06 16.69
CA SER A 258 -7.67 -12.88 16.61
C SER A 258 -9.06 -13.21 16.13
N LYS A 259 -10.05 -12.52 16.70
CA LYS A 259 -11.45 -12.56 16.25
C LYS A 259 -11.97 -11.13 16.14
N ASN A 260 -12.98 -10.93 15.29
CA ASN A 260 -13.61 -9.62 15.06
C ASN A 260 -12.65 -8.53 14.55
N GLN A 261 -11.56 -8.91 13.88
CA GLN A 261 -10.59 -7.97 13.28
C GLN A 261 -10.84 -7.79 11.79
N VAL A 262 -10.41 -6.66 11.23
CA VAL A 262 -10.44 -6.36 9.80
C VAL A 262 -9.02 -6.39 9.23
N PHE A 263 -8.74 -7.25 8.26
CA PHE A 263 -7.43 -7.40 7.64
C PHE A 263 -7.37 -6.77 6.25
N ILE A 264 -6.45 -5.84 6.01
CA ILE A 264 -6.14 -5.30 4.68
C ILE A 264 -4.91 -6.02 4.12
N LEU A 265 -5.06 -6.66 2.95
CA LEU A 265 -3.97 -7.45 2.38
C LEU A 265 -3.10 -6.62 1.42
N MET A 266 -1.81 -6.48 1.75
CA MET A 266 -0.79 -5.83 0.89
C MET A 266 -0.15 -6.78 -0.13
N PHE A 267 -0.59 -8.03 -0.19
CA PHE A 267 -0.19 -9.03 -1.19
C PHE A 267 -1.39 -9.58 -1.99
N ASN A 268 -1.13 -10.22 -3.14
CA ASN A 268 -2.16 -10.94 -3.89
C ASN A 268 -2.57 -12.18 -3.09
N TYR A 269 -3.87 -12.37 -2.89
CA TYR A 269 -4.39 -13.48 -2.11
C TYR A 269 -5.18 -14.45 -2.99
N GLU A 270 -4.69 -15.69 -3.05
CA GLU A 270 -5.32 -16.82 -3.71
C GLU A 270 -5.46 -17.95 -2.69
N GLY A 271 -6.52 -17.93 -1.91
CA GLY A 271 -6.73 -18.89 -0.83
C GLY A 271 -8.19 -18.93 -0.39
N GLU A 272 -8.48 -19.88 0.52
CA GLU A 272 -9.81 -20.00 1.10
C GLU A 272 -10.06 -18.87 2.11
N LEU A 273 -11.15 -18.14 1.92
CA LEU A 273 -11.64 -17.14 2.85
C LEU A 273 -12.30 -17.82 4.08
N ILE A 274 -11.56 -18.68 4.77
CA ILE A 274 -12.00 -19.26 6.05
C ILE A 274 -11.91 -18.14 7.08
N ASN A 275 -13.03 -17.79 7.69
CA ASN A 275 -13.05 -16.60 8.52
C ASN A 275 -13.86 -16.81 9.80
N ASP A 276 -13.16 -17.10 10.90
CA ASP A 276 -13.70 -17.20 12.26
C ASP A 276 -14.01 -15.79 12.81
N ASN A 277 -15.04 -15.14 12.26
CA ASN A 277 -15.54 -13.82 12.68
C ASN A 277 -14.63 -12.61 12.36
N ASN A 278 -13.52 -12.76 11.64
CA ASN A 278 -12.76 -11.61 11.14
C ASN A 278 -13.37 -11.09 9.82
N ARG A 279 -12.77 -10.07 9.21
CA ARG A 279 -13.13 -9.55 7.89
C ARG A 279 -11.88 -9.34 7.07
N ILE A 280 -11.94 -9.61 5.77
CA ILE A 280 -10.79 -9.47 4.88
C ILE A 280 -11.09 -8.45 3.78
N ILE A 281 -10.24 -7.43 3.64
CA ILE A 281 -10.25 -6.46 2.55
C ILE A 281 -9.18 -6.86 1.53
N ILE A 282 -9.63 -7.21 0.33
CA ILE A 282 -8.79 -7.67 -0.78
C ILE A 282 -8.72 -6.56 -1.82
N CYS A 283 -7.50 -6.07 -2.07
CA CYS A 283 -7.23 -5.09 -3.12
C CYS A 283 -6.66 -5.80 -4.35
N THR A 284 -7.33 -5.66 -5.49
CA THR A 284 -6.99 -6.35 -6.74
C THR A 284 -7.09 -5.44 -7.96
N ASN A 285 -6.68 -5.96 -9.11
CA ASN A 285 -6.70 -5.27 -10.39
C ASN A 285 -7.72 -5.89 -11.36
N ASN A 286 -7.77 -5.39 -12.60
CA ASN A 286 -8.71 -5.85 -13.62
C ASN A 286 -8.48 -7.30 -14.11
N GLU A 287 -7.33 -7.90 -13.83
CA GLU A 287 -7.01 -9.30 -14.19
C GLU A 287 -7.78 -10.31 -13.34
N ALA A 288 -8.26 -9.91 -12.15
CA ALA A 288 -9.12 -10.75 -11.30
C ALA A 288 -10.55 -10.84 -11.87
N VAL A 289 -10.70 -11.55 -12.99
CA VAL A 289 -11.97 -11.67 -13.75
C VAL A 289 -13.05 -12.48 -13.02
N SER A 290 -12.65 -13.38 -12.11
CA SER A 290 -13.59 -14.23 -11.36
C SER A 290 -14.26 -13.49 -10.20
N LEU A 291 -13.71 -12.36 -9.75
CA LEU A 291 -14.24 -11.56 -8.64
C LEU A 291 -15.26 -10.55 -9.16
N LYS A 292 -16.55 -10.89 -9.06
CA LYS A 292 -17.66 -10.10 -9.62
C LYS A 292 -18.32 -9.13 -8.64
N ASP A 293 -18.43 -9.49 -7.36
CA ASP A 293 -18.94 -8.58 -6.31
C ASP A 293 -17.80 -7.76 -5.73
N ALA A 294 -17.29 -6.82 -6.52
CA ALA A 294 -16.22 -5.94 -6.14
C ALA A 294 -16.63 -4.48 -6.27
N ILE A 295 -16.11 -3.64 -5.37
CA ILE A 295 -16.15 -2.19 -5.53
C ILE A 295 -15.18 -1.85 -6.65
N GLN A 296 -15.72 -1.69 -7.86
CA GLN A 296 -14.95 -1.29 -9.03
C GLN A 296 -14.68 0.22 -8.97
N LEU A 297 -13.42 0.58 -8.81
CA LEU A 297 -12.95 1.96 -8.89
C LEU A 297 -12.85 2.40 -10.34
N ASP A 298 -13.31 3.62 -10.60
CA ASP A 298 -13.21 4.28 -11.89
C ASP A 298 -11.81 4.87 -12.07
N ILE A 299 -11.34 4.95 -13.32
CA ILE A 299 -10.06 5.58 -13.66
C ILE A 299 -10.14 7.05 -13.26
N LEU A 300 -9.12 7.52 -12.52
CA LEU A 300 -9.07 8.91 -12.08
C LEU A 300 -9.05 9.84 -13.32
N PRO A 301 -10.01 10.78 -13.44
CA PRO A 301 -10.04 11.71 -14.56
C PRO A 301 -8.77 12.56 -14.64
N LYS A 302 -8.34 12.90 -15.86
CA LYS A 302 -7.11 13.69 -16.10
C LYS A 302 -7.00 14.92 -15.20
N HIS A 303 -8.04 15.75 -15.12
CA HIS A 303 -8.03 16.98 -14.33
C HIS A 303 -7.83 16.71 -12.84
N ALA A 304 -8.41 15.63 -12.30
CA ALA A 304 -8.27 15.24 -10.89
C ALA A 304 -6.87 14.67 -10.63
N TYR A 305 -6.34 13.87 -11.55
CA TYR A 305 -4.96 13.37 -11.48
C TYR A 305 -3.94 14.51 -11.51
N GLU A 306 -4.06 15.46 -12.45
CA GLU A 306 -3.19 16.64 -12.52
C GLU A 306 -3.28 17.49 -11.26
N THR A 307 -4.49 17.68 -10.70
CA THR A 307 -4.67 18.40 -9.44
C THR A 307 -3.98 17.69 -8.28
N ALA A 308 -4.11 16.36 -8.19
CA ALA A 308 -3.45 15.58 -7.16
C ALA A 308 -1.91 15.64 -7.29
N LEU A 309 -1.35 15.61 -8.51
CA LEU A 309 0.08 15.81 -8.74
C LEU A 309 0.56 17.20 -8.28
N LYS A 310 -0.23 18.26 -8.51
CA LYS A 310 0.08 19.59 -7.96
C LYS A 310 0.06 19.61 -6.44
N ASN A 311 -0.87 18.91 -5.81
CA ASN A 311 -0.93 18.77 -4.35
C ASN A 311 0.26 17.98 -3.77
N MET A 312 0.92 17.13 -4.58
CA MET A 312 2.20 16.52 -4.21
C MET A 312 3.36 17.54 -4.21
N GLY A 313 3.17 18.74 -4.77
CA GLY A 313 4.17 19.80 -4.85
C GLY A 313 4.89 19.90 -6.21
N LEU A 314 4.35 19.27 -7.25
CA LEU A 314 4.92 19.31 -8.60
C LEU A 314 4.53 20.58 -9.36
N SER A 315 5.40 21.07 -10.24
CA SER A 315 5.13 22.24 -11.08
C SER A 315 4.17 21.91 -12.24
N ASP A 316 3.55 22.92 -12.86
CA ASP A 316 2.67 22.70 -14.03
C ASP A 316 3.38 21.99 -15.19
N GLY A 317 4.68 22.25 -15.38
CA GLY A 317 5.50 21.56 -16.38
C GLY A 317 5.69 20.09 -16.05
N ASP A 318 6.10 19.79 -14.81
CA ASP A 318 6.29 18.41 -14.36
C ASP A 318 4.99 17.62 -14.42
N VAL A 319 3.86 18.24 -14.05
CA VAL A 319 2.53 17.62 -14.10
C VAL A 319 2.17 17.20 -15.52
N TYR A 320 2.41 18.08 -16.50
CA TYR A 320 2.16 17.77 -17.91
C TYR A 320 3.05 16.63 -18.41
N ASP A 321 4.34 16.68 -18.11
CA ASP A 321 5.31 15.66 -18.54
C ASP A 321 5.02 14.31 -17.89
N ILE A 322 4.72 14.29 -16.59
CA ILE A 322 4.34 13.08 -15.86
C ILE A 322 3.04 12.51 -16.43
N TYR A 323 2.01 13.33 -16.69
CA TYR A 323 0.78 12.82 -17.28
C TYR A 323 1.00 12.23 -18.67
N CYS A 324 1.83 12.87 -19.51
CA CYS A 324 2.21 12.36 -20.83
C CYS A 324 2.97 11.03 -20.74
N PHE A 325 3.77 10.83 -19.69
CA PHE A 325 4.50 9.59 -19.46
C PHE A 325 3.60 8.46 -18.91
N THR A 326 2.78 8.77 -17.89
CA THR A 326 2.04 7.75 -17.13
C THR A 326 0.66 7.47 -17.69
N HIS A 327 0.02 8.45 -18.34
CA HIS A 327 -1.41 8.46 -18.66
C HIS A 327 -2.30 7.99 -17.49
N GLY A 328 -1.94 8.38 -16.27
CA GLY A 328 -2.65 8.02 -15.04
C GLY A 328 -2.34 6.63 -14.48
N ASN A 329 -1.43 5.86 -15.09
CA ASN A 329 -0.99 4.58 -14.52
C ASN A 329 -0.06 4.82 -13.31
N LEU A 330 -0.48 4.35 -12.13
CA LEU A 330 0.27 4.57 -10.89
C LEU A 330 1.57 3.76 -10.79
N ARG A 331 1.71 2.62 -11.49
CA ARG A 331 2.99 1.89 -11.54
C ARG A 331 4.01 2.66 -12.37
N ALA A 332 3.59 3.18 -13.52
CA ALA A 332 4.42 4.08 -14.32
C ALA A 332 4.79 5.36 -13.54
N LEU A 333 3.88 5.91 -12.73
CA LEU A 333 4.17 7.05 -11.86
C LEU A 333 5.26 6.72 -10.83
N ILE A 334 5.13 5.58 -10.14
CA ILE A 334 6.14 5.09 -9.18
C ILE A 334 7.51 4.98 -9.83
N ARG A 335 7.59 4.48 -11.07
CA ARG A 335 8.86 4.38 -11.81
C ARG A 335 9.39 5.73 -12.29
N LYS A 336 8.53 6.68 -12.66
CA LYS A 336 8.95 8.01 -13.14
C LYS A 336 9.52 8.90 -12.03
N ILE A 337 8.93 8.84 -10.83
CA ILE A 337 9.33 9.66 -9.67
C ILE A 337 9.52 8.78 -8.42
N PRO A 338 10.48 7.85 -8.42
CA PRO A 338 10.61 6.85 -7.36
C PRO A 338 10.96 7.47 -6.02
N GLY A 339 10.32 6.97 -4.97
CA GLY A 339 10.66 7.27 -3.57
C GLY A 339 11.46 6.13 -2.94
N ASN A 340 10.98 5.65 -1.78
CA ASN A 340 11.55 4.54 -1.03
C ASN A 340 11.14 3.16 -1.57
N TYR A 341 10.64 3.09 -2.81
CA TYR A 341 10.24 1.86 -3.46
C TYR A 341 10.90 1.78 -4.82
N ILE A 342 11.48 0.61 -5.10
CA ILE A 342 12.23 0.38 -6.32
C ILE A 342 11.47 -0.63 -7.17
N GLU A 343 10.99 -0.18 -8.32
CA GLU A 343 10.43 -1.01 -9.37
C GLU A 343 11.31 -0.86 -10.61
N ASN A 344 12.28 -1.75 -10.77
CA ASN A 344 13.37 -1.57 -11.74
C ASN A 344 12.94 -1.67 -13.20
N LYS A 345 11.82 -2.34 -13.48
CA LYS A 345 11.29 -2.53 -14.83
C LYS A 345 9.80 -2.83 -14.78
N PRO A 346 9.05 -2.54 -15.85
CA PRO A 346 7.67 -2.96 -15.94
C PRO A 346 7.51 -4.47 -16.12
N ASP A 347 6.34 -5.02 -15.80
CA ASP A 347 6.10 -6.47 -15.84
C ASP A 347 6.19 -7.05 -17.26
N TRP A 348 5.84 -6.26 -18.27
CA TRP A 348 5.94 -6.65 -19.68
C TRP A 348 7.36 -6.57 -20.24
N ALA A 349 8.36 -6.15 -19.45
CA ALA A 349 9.76 -6.07 -19.86
C ALA A 349 10.42 -7.47 -19.91
N ASP A 350 9.89 -8.35 -20.75
CA ASP A 350 10.43 -9.65 -21.11
C ASP A 350 10.80 -9.68 -22.60
N LYS A 351 11.64 -10.65 -23.00
CA LYS A 351 12.17 -10.73 -24.37
C LYS A 351 11.08 -10.92 -25.43
N ASP A 352 10.06 -11.73 -25.15
CA ASP A 352 9.01 -12.03 -26.13
C ASP A 352 8.11 -10.81 -26.36
N SER A 353 7.83 -10.07 -25.30
CA SER A 353 7.13 -8.79 -25.33
C SER A 353 7.94 -7.72 -26.06
N ILE A 354 9.28 -7.68 -25.87
CA ILE A 354 10.17 -6.74 -26.55
C ILE A 354 10.06 -6.88 -28.08
N ASP A 355 10.19 -8.11 -28.58
CA ASP A 355 10.15 -8.39 -30.02
C ASP A 355 8.81 -8.00 -30.66
N ALA A 356 7.71 -8.18 -29.92
CA ALA A 356 6.37 -7.86 -30.40
C ALA A 356 6.05 -6.36 -30.37
N LEU A 357 6.67 -5.60 -29.45
CA LEU A 357 6.38 -4.18 -29.25
C LEU A 357 7.19 -3.26 -30.18
N ALA A 358 8.31 -3.71 -30.75
CA ALA A 358 9.13 -2.90 -31.65
C ALA A 358 8.35 -2.21 -32.79
N PRO A 359 7.41 -2.89 -33.50
CA PRO A 359 6.56 -2.21 -34.49
C PRO A 359 5.73 -1.07 -33.89
N LEU A 360 5.16 -1.28 -32.70
CA LEU A 360 4.31 -0.29 -32.04
C LEU A 360 5.13 0.92 -31.58
N VAL A 361 6.37 0.70 -31.15
CA VAL A 361 7.30 1.79 -30.79
C VAL A 361 7.65 2.61 -32.01
N PHE A 362 8.09 1.98 -33.10
CA PHE A 362 8.43 2.70 -34.33
C PHE A 362 7.24 3.46 -34.93
N MET A 363 6.05 2.87 -34.89
CA MET A 363 4.85 3.46 -35.50
C MET A 363 4.09 4.40 -34.55
N ARG A 364 4.33 4.33 -33.24
CA ARG A 364 3.59 4.96 -32.12
C ARG A 364 2.13 4.51 -31.97
N THR A 365 1.48 4.17 -33.07
CA THR A 365 0.09 3.71 -33.12
C THR A 365 -0.09 2.80 -34.31
N ILE A 366 -0.69 1.64 -34.09
CA ILE A 366 -0.98 0.61 -35.09
C ILE A 366 -2.49 0.50 -35.28
N ASN A 367 -2.97 0.65 -36.51
CA ASN A 367 -4.33 0.35 -36.92
C ASN A 367 -4.43 -1.12 -37.37
N VAL A 368 -5.35 -1.87 -36.76
CA VAL A 368 -5.48 -3.32 -36.96
C VAL A 368 -5.84 -3.69 -38.40
N ASP A 369 -6.58 -2.84 -39.12
CA ASP A 369 -7.00 -3.12 -40.49
C ASP A 369 -5.94 -2.71 -41.51
N MET A 370 -5.23 -1.62 -41.24
CA MET A 370 -4.44 -0.89 -42.24
C MET A 370 -2.94 -1.16 -42.16
N ASP A 371 -2.41 -1.42 -40.97
CA ASP A 371 -0.97 -1.41 -40.73
C ASP A 371 -0.34 -2.81 -40.77
N LYS A 372 -1.11 -3.84 -41.15
CA LYS A 372 -0.70 -5.26 -41.14
C LYS A 372 0.65 -5.51 -41.81
N TYR A 373 0.78 -5.04 -43.05
CA TYR A 373 2.00 -5.22 -43.86
C TYR A 373 3.24 -4.62 -43.18
N ILE A 374 3.09 -3.45 -42.56
CA ILE A 374 4.22 -2.76 -41.91
C ILE A 374 4.63 -3.51 -40.65
N VAL A 375 3.65 -3.92 -39.85
CA VAL A 375 3.88 -4.68 -38.62
C VAL A 375 4.63 -5.96 -38.93
N GLU A 376 4.19 -6.74 -39.91
CA GLU A 376 4.84 -7.98 -40.33
C GLU A 376 6.28 -7.76 -40.82
N LYS A 377 6.54 -6.64 -41.51
CA LYS A 377 7.89 -6.29 -41.97
C LYS A 377 8.81 -5.85 -40.84
N LEU A 378 8.29 -5.23 -39.80
CA LEU A 378 9.07 -4.77 -38.65
C LEU A 378 9.36 -5.91 -37.66
N SER A 379 8.39 -6.80 -37.44
CA SER A 379 8.49 -7.90 -36.47
C SER A 379 9.02 -9.22 -37.02
N GLU A 380 8.97 -9.42 -38.35
CA GLU A 380 9.19 -10.72 -39.01
C GLU A 380 8.24 -11.84 -38.53
N LYS A 381 7.13 -11.47 -37.88
CA LYS A 381 6.07 -12.36 -37.39
C LYS A 381 4.77 -12.10 -38.13
N SER A 382 3.86 -13.08 -38.13
CA SER A 382 2.52 -12.87 -38.71
C SER A 382 1.75 -11.79 -37.94
N PHE A 383 0.88 -11.04 -38.63
CA PHE A 383 0.08 -10.02 -37.95
C PHE A 383 -0.83 -10.61 -36.87
N GLU A 384 -1.32 -11.84 -37.05
CA GLU A 384 -2.17 -12.54 -36.09
C GLU A 384 -1.43 -12.86 -34.78
N GLU A 385 -0.17 -13.31 -34.87
CA GLU A 385 0.69 -13.52 -33.70
C GLU A 385 0.88 -12.22 -32.91
N ILE A 386 1.22 -11.13 -33.59
CA ILE A 386 1.40 -9.81 -32.95
C ILE A 386 0.09 -9.31 -32.32
N LEU A 387 -1.03 -9.48 -33.01
CA LEU A 387 -2.34 -9.08 -32.51
C LEU A 387 -2.72 -9.84 -31.23
N ASN A 388 -2.43 -11.13 -31.16
CA ASN A 388 -2.66 -11.93 -29.95
C ASN A 388 -1.81 -11.42 -28.77
N ILE A 389 -0.54 -11.09 -29.02
CA ILE A 389 0.35 -10.51 -28.00
C ILE A 389 -0.16 -9.14 -27.54
N TYR A 390 -0.57 -8.25 -28.46
CA TYR A 390 -1.12 -6.95 -28.10
C TYR A 390 -2.41 -7.06 -27.30
N ASN A 391 -3.32 -7.96 -27.68
CA ASN A 391 -4.53 -8.19 -26.90
C ASN A 391 -4.20 -8.68 -25.47
N LYS A 392 -3.20 -9.56 -25.30
CA LYS A 392 -2.74 -10.01 -23.98
C LYS A 392 -2.13 -8.85 -23.18
N LEU A 393 -1.17 -8.13 -23.76
CA LEU A 393 -0.47 -7.02 -23.11
C LEU A 393 -1.40 -5.83 -22.78
N SER A 394 -2.48 -5.64 -23.52
CA SER A 394 -3.46 -4.58 -23.22
C SER A 394 -4.30 -4.82 -21.96
N ARG A 395 -4.25 -6.04 -21.40
CA ARG A 395 -5.10 -6.49 -20.27
C ARG A 395 -4.37 -6.55 -18.93
N ILE A 396 -3.04 -6.53 -18.92
CA ILE A 396 -2.27 -6.56 -17.68
C ILE A 396 -2.34 -5.21 -16.97
N GLU A 397 -2.15 -5.21 -15.66
CA GLU A 397 -2.14 -3.99 -14.83
C GLU A 397 -1.11 -2.95 -15.31
N ASP A 398 0.07 -3.40 -15.72
CA ASP A 398 1.18 -2.54 -16.14
C ASP A 398 1.25 -2.38 -17.67
N ALA A 399 0.12 -2.41 -18.38
CA ALA A 399 0.07 -2.53 -19.84
C ALA A 399 0.93 -1.48 -20.58
N PRO A 400 1.80 -1.89 -21.54
CA PRO A 400 2.60 -0.96 -22.36
C PRO A 400 1.76 -0.24 -23.42
N LEU A 401 0.54 -0.73 -23.68
CA LEU A 401 -0.32 -0.28 -24.77
C LEU A 401 -1.79 -0.33 -24.39
N LYS A 402 -2.57 0.56 -24.99
CA LYS A 402 -4.03 0.62 -24.86
C LYS A 402 -4.68 0.38 -26.22
N LYS A 403 -5.81 -0.32 -26.22
CA LYS A 403 -6.67 -0.47 -27.40
C LYS A 403 -7.72 0.63 -27.41
N VAL A 404 -7.70 1.47 -28.45
CA VAL A 404 -8.69 2.53 -28.68
C VAL A 404 -9.37 2.27 -30.02
N CYS A 405 -10.63 1.84 -29.97
CA CYS A 405 -11.37 1.38 -31.14
C CYS A 405 -10.57 0.29 -31.90
N ASN A 406 -10.16 0.57 -33.14
CA ASN A 406 -9.39 -0.35 -33.96
C ASN A 406 -7.89 -0.01 -34.02
N ARG A 407 -7.37 0.70 -33.01
CA ARG A 407 -5.96 1.07 -32.90
C ARG A 407 -5.37 0.59 -31.58
N PHE A 408 -4.11 0.18 -31.63
CA PHE A 408 -3.26 0.06 -30.46
C PHE A 408 -2.36 1.28 -30.37
N VAL A 409 -2.31 1.87 -29.18
CA VAL A 409 -1.51 3.07 -28.89
C VAL A 409 -0.56 2.72 -27.76
N ILE A 410 0.71 3.11 -27.91
CA ILE A 410 1.69 2.97 -26.85
C ILE A 410 1.33 3.90 -25.69
N VAL A 411 1.34 3.39 -24.46
CA VAL A 411 1.05 4.20 -23.28
C VAL A 411 2.26 5.04 -22.95
N ASN A 412 3.41 4.40 -22.76
CA ASN A 412 4.62 5.07 -22.35
C ASN A 412 5.71 4.87 -23.40
N TYR A 413 5.86 5.84 -24.30
CA TYR A 413 6.82 5.73 -25.41
C TYR A 413 8.27 5.77 -24.91
N GLU A 414 8.58 6.63 -23.94
CA GLU A 414 9.93 6.77 -23.37
C GLU A 414 10.34 5.48 -22.65
N GLU A 415 9.51 4.98 -21.72
CA GLU A 415 9.79 3.72 -21.02
C GLU A 415 9.85 2.51 -21.95
N ALA A 416 8.96 2.44 -22.95
CA ALA A 416 9.05 1.41 -23.97
C ALA A 416 10.37 1.47 -24.72
N TRP A 417 10.81 2.66 -25.12
CA TRP A 417 12.09 2.83 -25.79
C TRP A 417 13.27 2.35 -24.93
N ASP A 418 13.32 2.79 -23.67
CA ASP A 418 14.39 2.46 -22.73
C ASP A 418 14.44 0.96 -22.41
N VAL A 419 13.27 0.36 -22.14
CA VAL A 419 13.15 -1.07 -21.80
C VAL A 419 13.50 -1.96 -22.98
N LEU A 420 13.09 -1.58 -24.20
CA LEU A 420 13.40 -2.36 -25.39
C LEU A 420 14.89 -2.34 -25.70
N GLY A 421 15.63 -1.32 -25.23
CA GLY A 421 17.08 -1.21 -25.42
C GLY A 421 17.48 -1.38 -26.88
N LEU A 422 16.62 -0.90 -27.79
CA LEU A 422 16.79 -1.08 -29.22
C LEU A 422 18.08 -0.35 -29.60
N ALA A 423 19.09 -1.09 -30.03
CA ALA A 423 20.37 -0.54 -30.48
C ALA A 423 20.52 -0.67 -32.00
N SER A 424 21.31 0.22 -32.58
CA SER A 424 21.61 0.26 -34.03
C SER A 424 22.22 -1.03 -34.61
N ASN A 425 22.69 -1.95 -33.77
CA ASN A 425 23.26 -3.25 -34.17
C ASN A 425 22.25 -4.42 -34.12
N GLN A 426 20.98 -4.17 -33.79
CA GLN A 426 19.95 -5.21 -33.63
C GLN A 426 19.09 -5.41 -34.88
N LEU A 427 18.44 -6.58 -34.96
CA LEU A 427 17.52 -6.99 -36.03
C LEU A 427 16.46 -5.91 -36.36
N TYR A 428 15.93 -5.24 -35.34
CA TYR A 428 14.91 -4.21 -35.48
C TYR A 428 15.34 -3.00 -36.31
N TYR A 429 16.60 -2.57 -36.18
CA TYR A 429 17.14 -1.46 -36.95
C TYR A 429 17.28 -1.83 -38.43
N ASN A 430 17.74 -3.05 -38.72
CA ASN A 430 17.80 -3.58 -40.08
C ASN A 430 16.41 -3.66 -40.71
N ASN A 431 15.41 -4.12 -39.95
CA ASN A 431 14.02 -4.21 -40.41
C ASN A 431 13.45 -2.82 -40.72
N LEU A 432 13.71 -1.84 -39.85
CA LEU A 432 13.35 -0.44 -40.08
C LEU A 432 13.98 0.12 -41.37
N ILE A 433 15.28 -0.08 -41.57
CA ILE A 433 15.99 0.36 -42.79
C ILE A 433 15.40 -0.32 -44.04
N ASN A 434 15.20 -1.63 -43.99
CA ASN A 434 14.69 -2.41 -45.12
C ASN A 434 13.27 -1.98 -45.48
N LEU A 435 12.43 -1.69 -44.49
CA LEU A 435 11.10 -1.15 -44.69
C LEU A 435 11.15 0.23 -45.36
N ILE A 436 11.97 1.16 -44.87
CA ILE A 436 12.12 2.51 -45.47
C ILE A 436 12.60 2.40 -46.93
N LYS A 437 13.57 1.53 -47.21
CA LYS A 437 14.03 1.24 -48.59
C LYS A 437 12.89 0.69 -49.46
N SER A 438 12.07 -0.21 -48.92
CA SER A 438 10.92 -0.76 -49.65
C SER A 438 9.92 0.34 -50.03
N PHE A 439 9.64 1.30 -49.14
CA PHE A 439 8.79 2.43 -49.44
C PHE A 439 9.39 3.35 -50.50
N SER A 440 10.70 3.62 -50.45
CA SER A 440 11.39 4.38 -51.50
C SER A 440 11.21 3.73 -52.88
N ASN A 441 11.33 2.40 -52.96
CA ASN A 441 11.11 1.67 -54.21
C ASN A 441 9.65 1.70 -54.66
N ILE A 442 8.68 1.56 -53.75
CA ILE A 442 7.24 1.64 -54.06
C ILE A 442 6.89 3.01 -54.64
N ILE A 443 7.42 4.10 -54.05
CA ILE A 443 7.26 5.47 -54.54
C ILE A 443 7.89 5.62 -55.94
N ARG A 444 9.14 5.16 -56.12
CA ARG A 444 9.86 5.27 -57.40
C ARG A 444 9.23 4.47 -58.55
N THR A 445 8.62 3.33 -58.25
CA THR A 445 7.98 2.43 -59.24
C THR A 445 6.50 2.72 -59.46
N ASN A 446 5.95 3.75 -58.81
CA ASN A 446 4.56 4.18 -58.93
C ASN A 446 3.54 3.07 -58.63
N GLN A 447 3.90 2.12 -57.74
CA GLN A 447 3.03 1.04 -57.25
C GLN A 447 2.03 1.58 -56.22
N THR A 448 1.24 2.57 -56.64
CA THR A 448 0.31 3.36 -55.81
C THR A 448 -0.79 2.54 -55.16
N GLN A 449 -1.03 1.28 -55.58
CA GLN A 449 -1.97 0.38 -54.90
C GLN A 449 -1.58 0.09 -53.44
N TYR A 450 -0.28 0.04 -53.14
CA TYR A 450 0.23 -0.12 -51.77
C TYR A 450 0.25 1.21 -51.01
N ILE A 451 0.30 2.36 -51.69
CA ILE A 451 0.30 3.69 -51.05
C ILE A 451 -1.14 4.12 -50.71
N ARG A 452 -2.11 3.84 -51.59
CA ARG A 452 -3.54 4.19 -51.43
C ARG A 452 -4.20 3.46 -50.26
N SER A 453 -3.65 2.33 -49.81
CA SER A 453 -4.09 1.62 -48.60
C SER A 453 -3.62 2.27 -47.30
N PHE A 454 -2.79 3.33 -47.32
CA PHE A 454 -2.32 4.02 -46.12
C PHE A 454 -2.88 5.44 -46.08
N LYS A 455 -4.10 5.62 -45.55
CA LYS A 455 -4.64 6.97 -45.27
C LYS A 455 -3.73 7.80 -44.34
N ASP A 456 -2.91 7.13 -43.53
CA ASP A 456 -1.97 7.71 -42.58
C ASP A 456 -0.49 7.60 -43.06
N PHE A 457 -0.25 7.43 -44.36
CA PHE A 457 1.10 7.15 -44.91
C PHE A 457 2.15 8.18 -44.46
N ASP A 458 1.81 9.47 -44.52
CA ASP A 458 2.73 10.56 -44.15
C ASP A 458 3.10 10.51 -42.67
N ARG A 459 2.13 10.17 -41.80
CA ARG A 459 2.38 9.97 -40.35
C ARG A 459 3.36 8.82 -40.13
N ILE A 460 3.12 7.70 -40.80
CA ILE A 460 3.93 6.49 -40.67
C ILE A 460 5.36 6.78 -41.14
N LEU A 461 5.52 7.33 -42.34
CA LEU A 461 6.84 7.71 -42.87
C LEU A 461 7.54 8.68 -41.93
N ARG A 462 6.86 9.74 -41.48
CA ARG A 462 7.44 10.71 -40.53
C ARG A 462 7.95 10.01 -39.27
N ASN A 463 7.17 9.12 -38.68
CA ASN A 463 7.59 8.39 -37.49
C ASN A 463 8.81 7.51 -37.79
N LEU A 464 8.78 6.70 -38.86
CA LEU A 464 9.89 5.82 -39.23
C LEU A 464 11.20 6.60 -39.49
N PHE A 465 11.13 7.74 -40.20
CA PHE A 465 12.28 8.60 -40.45
C PHE A 465 12.80 9.28 -39.17
N LEU A 466 11.92 9.72 -38.26
CA LEU A 466 12.35 10.27 -36.96
C LEU A 466 13.11 9.22 -36.14
N ASN A 467 12.63 7.97 -36.13
CA ASN A 467 13.34 6.87 -35.46
C ASN A 467 14.71 6.62 -36.12
N LEU A 468 14.82 6.64 -37.46
CA LEU A 468 16.10 6.49 -38.16
C LEU A 468 17.10 7.60 -37.77
N VAL A 469 16.64 8.86 -37.71
CA VAL A 469 17.46 9.99 -37.27
C VAL A 469 17.92 9.78 -35.83
N TYR A 470 17.03 9.32 -34.94
CA TYR A 470 17.39 9.02 -33.55
C TYR A 470 18.50 7.98 -33.45
N TYR A 471 18.39 6.85 -34.15
CA TYR A 471 19.45 5.83 -34.21
C TYR A 471 20.76 6.32 -34.84
N SER A 472 20.70 7.27 -35.76
CA SER A 472 21.90 7.81 -36.40
C SER A 472 22.82 8.56 -35.42
N TYR A 473 22.30 9.03 -34.29
CA TYR A 473 23.10 9.64 -33.22
C TYR A 473 23.86 8.61 -32.36
N GLU A 474 23.43 7.35 -32.34
CA GLU A 474 24.15 6.25 -31.65
C GLU A 474 25.25 5.63 -32.52
N ILE A 475 25.24 5.86 -33.84
CA ILE A 475 26.22 5.30 -34.78
C ILE A 475 27.35 6.30 -34.98
N SER A 476 28.40 6.21 -34.15
CA SER A 476 29.69 6.79 -34.54
C SER A 476 30.26 5.98 -35.70
N TYR A 477 30.30 6.58 -36.89
CA TYR A 477 30.90 6.07 -38.13
C TYR A 477 30.17 4.91 -38.83
N ASP A 478 29.19 5.23 -39.69
CA ASP A 478 29.14 4.80 -41.12
C ASP A 478 27.74 5.01 -41.76
N ILE A 479 27.28 6.26 -41.85
CA ILE A 479 26.22 6.64 -42.80
C ILE A 479 26.82 7.55 -43.86
N LYS A 480 27.61 6.96 -44.76
CA LYS A 480 28.04 7.62 -46.01
C LYS A 480 27.16 7.28 -47.22
N LEU A 481 26.02 6.61 -47.03
CA LEU A 481 25.22 6.08 -48.15
C LEU A 481 23.77 6.59 -48.24
N ILE A 482 23.37 7.58 -47.44
CA ILE A 482 22.06 8.26 -47.62
C ILE A 482 22.19 9.78 -47.78
N CYS A 483 23.34 10.38 -47.43
CA CYS A 483 23.54 11.84 -47.52
C CYS A 483 24.10 12.35 -48.87
N THR A 484 24.14 11.54 -49.94
CA THR A 484 24.67 11.99 -51.25
C THR A 484 23.61 12.44 -52.25
N GLN A 485 22.32 12.49 -51.87
CA GLN A 485 21.31 13.15 -52.70
C GLN A 485 20.43 14.09 -51.84
N ASN A 486 20.84 15.36 -51.85
CA ASN A 486 20.07 16.57 -51.58
C ASN A 486 18.88 16.45 -50.59
N PRO A 487 19.06 16.83 -49.30
CA PRO A 487 17.97 16.87 -48.30
C PRO A 487 16.85 17.88 -48.61
N GLY A 488 17.05 18.76 -49.60
CA GLY A 488 16.18 19.91 -49.86
C GLY A 488 14.86 19.64 -50.61
N HIS A 489 14.56 18.41 -51.02
CA HIS A 489 13.38 18.15 -51.87
C HIS A 489 12.31 17.20 -51.30
N ILE A 490 12.47 16.66 -50.09
CA ILE A 490 11.45 15.78 -49.47
C ILE A 490 10.53 16.54 -48.49
N PHE A 491 10.86 17.78 -48.13
CA PHE A 491 10.04 18.62 -47.23
C PHE A 491 9.20 19.70 -47.91
N MET A 492 9.12 19.71 -49.24
CA MET A 492 8.19 20.57 -49.99
C MET A 492 7.62 19.80 -51.18
N ASN A 493 6.55 19.03 -50.92
CA ASN A 493 5.37 18.89 -51.78
C ASN A 493 4.33 17.98 -51.10
#